data_AF-A0A9D6F6U6-F1
#
_entry.id   AF-A0A9D6F6U6-F1
#
_cell.length_a   1.000
_cell.length_b   1.000
_cell.length_c   1.000
_cell.angle_alpha   90.00
_cell.angle_beta   90.00
_cell.angle_gamma   90.00
#
_symmetry.space_group_name_H-M   'P 1'
#
loop_
_entity.id
_entity.type
_entity.pdbx_description
1 polymer ?
#
loop_
_entity_poly.entity_id
_entity_poly.type
_entity_poly.pdbx_seq_one_letter_code
_entity_poly.pdbx_strand_id
1 'polypeptide(L)'
;MVNEHKIKQEICEIGRRLYAKGFAAANDGNITYRLNDKEILCTPTMVSKGFLKPDDICRVDYDGKQLAGTRKRTSEVLLHLAVYKNRPDINAVVHCHPPHATAFAVAHEPIPKCVLPEVEVFLGEVPIAKYATPGDQRLPNTIVPYVKDCNTILLANHGTVSWGTTVELAYFNTEIIDAYCKILLLAKQLGRINYFSEEHTQELMEFKKRIKIDDPRIHIKDCEVCGPSIFNEGYTDFVPEPYAFQRDGQAPTAYVDESDCSCKAPAKPQVQVKDMDELVRIVTEKVMAALAESKA
;
A
#
# COMPACT_ATOMS: atom_id res chain seq x y z
N MET A 1 22.82 -7.93 12.93
CA MET A 1 22.18 -9.25 13.14
C MET A 1 20.73 -8.98 13.54
N VAL A 2 19.76 -9.58 12.86
CA VAL A 2 18.32 -9.36 13.12
C VAL A 2 17.93 -10.05 14.43
N ASN A 3 17.17 -9.39 15.31
CA ASN A 3 16.64 -10.00 16.53
C ASN A 3 15.38 -10.82 16.18
N GLU A 4 15.55 -12.13 16.03
CA GLU A 4 14.48 -13.05 15.66
C GLU A 4 13.27 -12.98 16.61
N HIS A 5 13.50 -12.90 17.93
CA HIS A 5 12.40 -12.88 18.89
C HIS A 5 11.53 -11.62 18.71
N LYS A 6 12.17 -10.47 18.48
CA LYS A 6 11.46 -9.22 18.19
C LYS A 6 10.63 -9.31 16.91
N ILE A 7 11.18 -9.89 15.84
CA ILE A 7 10.43 -10.09 14.59
C ILE A 7 9.24 -11.02 14.80
N LYS A 8 9.38 -12.10 15.58
CA LYS A 8 8.24 -12.97 15.93
C LYS A 8 7.15 -12.21 16.68
N GLN A 9 7.52 -11.32 17.60
CA GLN A 9 6.56 -10.44 18.29
C GLN A 9 5.86 -9.48 17.31
N GLU A 10 6.60 -8.89 16.37
CA GLU A 10 6.03 -8.03 15.31
C GLU A 10 5.04 -8.78 14.41
N ILE A 11 5.35 -10.03 14.01
CA ILE A 11 4.43 -10.88 13.25
C ILE A 11 3.14 -11.15 14.06
N CYS A 12 3.25 -11.44 15.35
CA CYS A 12 2.09 -11.65 16.22
C CYS A 12 1.25 -10.37 16.39
N GLU A 13 1.90 -9.22 16.54
CA GLU A 13 1.24 -7.90 16.61
C GLU A 13 0.43 -7.62 15.35
N ILE A 14 1.05 -7.77 14.18
CA ILE A 14 0.38 -7.54 12.89
C ILE A 14 -0.73 -8.57 12.66
N GLY A 15 -0.53 -9.83 13.05
CA GLY A 15 -1.58 -10.84 13.04
C GLY A 15 -2.83 -10.44 13.84
N ARG A 16 -2.63 -9.82 15.00
CA ARG A 16 -3.72 -9.27 15.82
C ARG A 16 -4.43 -8.10 15.15
N ARG A 17 -3.68 -7.17 14.56
CA ARG A 17 -4.25 -6.02 13.85
C ARG A 17 -5.07 -6.46 12.63
N LEU A 18 -4.56 -7.43 11.85
CA LEU A 18 -5.30 -8.04 10.73
C LEU A 18 -6.63 -8.64 11.19
N TYR A 19 -6.59 -9.46 12.25
CA TYR A 19 -7.80 -10.07 12.80
C TYR A 19 -8.80 -9.03 13.34
N ALA A 20 -8.32 -8.03 14.09
CA ALA A 20 -9.16 -6.98 14.65
C ALA A 20 -9.85 -6.11 13.58
N LYS A 21 -9.22 -5.92 12.42
CA LYS A 21 -9.80 -5.23 11.26
C LYS A 21 -10.75 -6.10 10.44
N GLY A 22 -10.85 -7.39 10.74
CA GLY A 22 -11.61 -8.36 9.94
C GLY A 22 -10.96 -8.68 8.59
N PHE A 23 -9.64 -8.46 8.45
CA PHE A 23 -8.91 -8.79 7.22
C PHE A 23 -8.53 -10.27 7.14
N ALA A 24 -8.59 -10.97 8.27
CA ALA A 24 -8.38 -12.40 8.36
C ALA A 24 -9.57 -13.05 9.10
N ALA A 25 -10.31 -13.92 8.42
CA ALA A 25 -11.42 -14.67 8.98
C ALA A 25 -10.94 -16.03 9.51
N ALA A 26 -11.34 -16.36 10.74
CA ALA A 26 -10.97 -17.60 11.42
C ALA A 26 -9.44 -17.83 11.47
N ASN A 27 -8.91 -18.66 10.56
CA ASN A 27 -7.52 -19.11 10.52
C ASN A 27 -6.81 -18.86 9.17
N ASP A 28 -7.41 -18.04 8.30
CA ASP A 28 -6.86 -17.64 7.02
C ASP A 28 -5.73 -16.60 7.15
N GLY A 29 -5.23 -16.13 6.01
CA GLY A 29 -4.10 -15.20 5.91
C GLY A 29 -2.77 -15.82 6.34
N ASN A 30 -1.67 -15.14 6.05
CA ASN A 30 -0.35 -15.53 6.49
C ASN A 30 0.66 -14.37 6.39
N ILE A 31 1.72 -14.47 7.18
CA ILE A 31 2.75 -13.44 7.31
C ILE A 31 4.09 -14.15 7.30
N THR A 32 5.05 -13.62 6.55
CA THR A 32 6.42 -14.11 6.52
C THR A 32 7.43 -13.00 6.70
N TYR A 33 8.63 -13.37 7.16
CA TYR A 33 9.77 -12.46 7.26
C TYR A 33 11.08 -13.14 6.86
N ARG A 34 11.89 -12.50 6.02
CA ARG A 34 13.24 -12.91 5.62
C ARG A 34 14.20 -12.71 6.80
N LEU A 35 14.57 -13.81 7.47
CA LEU A 35 15.45 -13.74 8.62
C LEU A 35 16.91 -13.53 8.20
N ASN A 36 17.33 -14.23 7.14
CA ASN A 36 18.65 -14.17 6.53
C ASN A 36 18.59 -14.80 5.11
N ASP A 37 19.74 -14.97 4.47
CA ASP A 37 19.87 -15.49 3.09
C ASP A 37 19.46 -16.96 2.91
N LYS A 38 19.15 -17.68 4.01
CA LYS A 38 18.80 -19.10 3.99
C LYS A 38 17.44 -19.39 4.61
N GLU A 39 16.96 -18.52 5.48
CA GLU A 39 15.85 -18.82 6.37
C GLU A 39 14.78 -17.73 6.36
N ILE A 40 13.53 -18.17 6.34
CA ILE A 40 12.35 -17.33 6.39
C ILE A 40 11.48 -17.77 7.58
N LEU A 41 11.03 -16.80 8.37
CA LEU A 41 9.99 -17.00 9.37
C LEU A 41 8.63 -16.99 8.68
N CYS A 42 7.71 -17.86 9.10
CA CYS A 42 6.36 -17.87 8.58
C CYS A 42 5.34 -18.24 9.67
N THR A 43 4.13 -17.70 9.55
CA THR A 43 3.02 -18.14 10.39
C THR A 43 2.61 -19.59 10.08
N PRO A 44 2.10 -20.32 11.08
CA PRO A 44 1.59 -21.67 10.87
C PRO A 44 0.21 -21.66 10.19
N THR A 45 -0.14 -22.80 9.60
CA THR A 45 -1.51 -23.07 9.13
C THR A 45 -2.45 -23.36 10.30
N MET A 46 -3.76 -23.22 10.07
CA MET A 46 -4.84 -23.55 11.01
C MET A 46 -4.78 -22.83 12.37
N VAL A 47 -4.08 -21.69 12.45
CA VAL A 47 -4.07 -20.81 13.62
C VAL A 47 -4.58 -19.44 13.23
N SER A 48 -5.54 -18.93 14.01
CA SER A 48 -6.02 -17.56 13.86
C SER A 48 -4.88 -16.57 14.09
N LYS A 49 -4.73 -15.62 13.16
CA LYS A 49 -3.66 -14.62 13.25
C LYS A 49 -3.81 -13.72 14.47
N GLY A 50 -5.03 -13.57 14.98
CA GLY A 50 -5.34 -12.85 16.21
C GLY A 50 -4.79 -13.48 17.49
N PHE A 51 -4.48 -14.79 17.48
CA PHE A 51 -4.08 -15.55 18.66
C PHE A 51 -2.68 -16.16 18.54
N LEU A 52 -1.89 -15.72 17.55
CA LEU A 52 -0.51 -16.20 17.38
C LEU A 52 0.35 -15.84 18.59
N LYS A 53 1.18 -16.80 19.01
CA LYS A 53 2.28 -16.58 19.95
C LYS A 53 3.61 -16.69 19.20
N PRO A 54 4.69 -16.04 19.68
CA PRO A 54 6.01 -16.16 19.07
C PRO A 54 6.47 -17.61 18.86
N ASP A 55 6.13 -18.51 19.80
CA ASP A 55 6.49 -19.93 19.73
C ASP A 55 5.73 -20.70 18.64
N ASP A 56 4.62 -20.16 18.13
CA ASP A 56 3.88 -20.74 17.01
C ASP A 56 4.57 -20.48 15.66
N ILE A 57 5.48 -19.49 15.59
CA ILE A 57 6.13 -19.08 14.34
C ILE A 57 7.12 -20.14 13.88
N CYS A 58 6.92 -20.59 12.64
CA CYS A 58 7.72 -21.61 12.00
C CYS A 58 8.89 -21.00 11.24
N ARG A 59 9.86 -21.84 10.88
CA ARG A 59 10.97 -21.48 10.00
C ARG A 59 11.00 -22.38 8.78
N VAL A 60 11.26 -21.81 7.62
CA VAL A 60 11.39 -22.52 6.34
C VAL A 60 12.65 -22.07 5.59
N ASP A 61 13.10 -22.89 4.64
CA ASP A 61 14.06 -22.46 3.62
C ASP A 61 13.39 -21.81 2.40
N TYR A 62 14.18 -21.40 1.41
CA TYR A 62 13.73 -20.80 0.15
C TYR A 62 13.07 -21.77 -0.84
N ASP A 63 12.97 -23.06 -0.48
CA ASP A 63 12.19 -24.08 -1.17
C ASP A 63 10.87 -24.38 -0.42
N GLY A 64 10.63 -23.71 0.72
CA GLY A 64 9.41 -23.85 1.53
C GLY A 64 9.39 -25.11 2.40
N LYS A 65 10.53 -25.79 2.55
CA LYS A 65 10.68 -26.90 3.48
C LYS A 65 10.81 -26.34 4.89
N GLN A 66 10.04 -26.91 5.82
CA GLN A 66 10.08 -26.51 7.21
C GLN A 66 11.38 -26.98 7.87
N LEU A 67 12.11 -26.03 8.45
CA LEU A 67 13.37 -26.23 9.16
C LEU A 67 13.16 -26.31 10.67
N ALA A 68 12.22 -25.52 11.21
CA ALA A 68 11.92 -25.46 12.64
C ALA A 68 10.47 -25.01 12.92
N GLY A 69 10.05 -25.13 14.18
CA GLY A 69 8.69 -24.84 14.65
C GLY A 69 7.89 -26.12 14.91
N THR A 70 7.03 -26.12 15.91
CA THR A 70 6.22 -27.28 16.34
C THR A 70 4.93 -27.45 15.55
N ARG A 71 4.44 -26.37 14.94
CA ARG A 71 3.26 -26.36 14.09
C ARG A 71 3.63 -26.50 12.62
N LYS A 72 2.67 -26.89 11.78
CA LYS A 72 2.86 -26.94 10.34
C LYS A 72 2.84 -25.52 9.75
N ARG A 73 3.84 -25.17 8.95
CA ARG A 73 3.91 -23.89 8.21
C ARG A 73 2.71 -23.67 7.28
N THR A 74 2.41 -22.41 6.93
CA THR A 74 1.31 -22.06 5.99
C THR A 74 1.39 -22.84 4.67
N SER A 75 0.24 -23.23 4.10
CA SER A 75 0.18 -23.88 2.78
C SER A 75 0.67 -22.98 1.65
N GLU A 76 0.62 -21.66 1.84
CA GLU A 76 0.88 -20.66 0.79
C GLU A 76 2.27 -20.03 0.89
N VAL A 77 3.18 -20.69 1.62
CA VAL A 77 4.56 -20.20 1.77
C VAL A 77 5.20 -19.94 0.41
N LEU A 78 4.92 -20.76 -0.61
CA LEU A 78 5.49 -20.63 -1.95
C LEU A 78 5.12 -19.30 -2.63
N LEU A 79 3.93 -18.76 -2.36
CA LEU A 79 3.51 -17.45 -2.86
C LEU A 79 4.45 -16.35 -2.32
N HIS A 80 4.75 -16.40 -1.01
CA HIS A 80 5.66 -15.45 -0.35
C HIS A 80 7.10 -15.60 -0.86
N LEU A 81 7.55 -16.85 -1.08
CA LEU A 81 8.88 -17.12 -1.62
C LEU A 81 9.08 -16.55 -3.03
N ALA A 82 8.04 -16.54 -3.86
CA ALA A 82 8.11 -15.93 -5.19
C ALA A 82 8.41 -14.42 -5.12
N VAL A 83 7.82 -13.73 -4.14
CA VAL A 83 8.12 -12.31 -3.87
C VAL A 83 9.58 -12.15 -3.47
N TYR A 84 10.06 -12.89 -2.47
CA TYR A 84 11.45 -12.79 -1.99
C TYR A 84 12.50 -13.11 -3.07
N LYS A 85 12.20 -14.03 -4.00
CA LYS A 85 13.09 -14.40 -5.10
C LYS A 85 13.22 -13.29 -6.15
N ASN A 86 12.17 -12.47 -6.34
CA ASN A 86 12.16 -11.38 -7.33
C ASN A 86 12.43 -10.00 -6.72
N ARG A 87 12.32 -9.86 -5.39
CA ARG A 87 12.55 -8.62 -4.64
C ARG A 87 13.55 -8.87 -3.50
N PRO A 88 14.87 -8.75 -3.76
CA PRO A 88 15.89 -8.92 -2.72
C PRO A 88 15.88 -7.79 -1.68
N ASP A 89 15.29 -6.65 -2.01
CA ASP A 89 15.18 -5.45 -1.17
C ASP A 89 14.13 -5.56 -0.05
N ILE A 90 13.21 -6.52 -0.12
CA ILE A 90 12.09 -6.65 0.82
C ILE A 90 12.32 -7.77 1.84
N ASN A 91 11.76 -7.58 3.04
CA ASN A 91 11.92 -8.50 4.16
C ASN A 91 10.61 -9.12 4.62
N ALA A 92 9.45 -8.51 4.39
CA ALA A 92 8.17 -9.03 4.88
C ALA A 92 7.14 -9.13 3.77
N VAL A 93 6.27 -10.14 3.89
CA VAL A 93 5.13 -10.34 3.00
C VAL A 93 3.92 -10.69 3.86
N VAL A 94 2.78 -10.08 3.55
CA VAL A 94 1.48 -10.29 4.19
C VAL A 94 0.47 -10.73 3.13
N HIS A 95 -0.21 -11.83 3.38
CA HIS A 95 -1.36 -12.27 2.60
C HIS A 95 -2.58 -12.36 3.52
N CYS A 96 -3.73 -11.86 3.06
CA CYS A 96 -4.99 -11.87 3.79
C CYS A 96 -6.18 -11.55 2.87
N HIS A 97 -7.38 -11.45 3.44
CA HIS A 97 -8.65 -11.28 2.74
C HIS A 97 -9.39 -10.01 3.20
N PRO A 98 -8.79 -8.81 3.04
CA PRO A 98 -9.45 -7.57 3.43
C PRO A 98 -10.73 -7.37 2.58
N PRO A 99 -11.92 -7.14 3.18
CA PRO A 99 -13.20 -7.34 2.49
C PRO A 99 -13.43 -6.47 1.25
N HIS A 100 -13.01 -5.20 1.26
CA HIS A 100 -13.29 -4.28 0.17
C HIS A 100 -12.35 -4.56 -1.00
N ALA A 101 -11.05 -4.73 -0.75
CA ALA A 101 -10.12 -5.09 -1.83
C ALA A 101 -10.41 -6.50 -2.38
N THR A 102 -10.84 -7.43 -1.53
CA THR A 102 -11.30 -8.76 -1.97
C THR A 102 -12.56 -8.66 -2.84
N ALA A 103 -13.45 -7.70 -2.61
CA ALA A 103 -14.62 -7.48 -3.46
C ALA A 103 -14.22 -7.11 -4.90
N PHE A 104 -13.22 -6.24 -5.09
CA PHE A 104 -12.66 -5.94 -6.42
C PHE A 104 -12.01 -7.19 -7.05
N ALA A 105 -11.24 -7.94 -6.25
CA ALA A 105 -10.61 -9.18 -6.70
C ALA A 105 -11.62 -10.26 -7.12
N VAL A 106 -12.80 -10.32 -6.49
CA VAL A 106 -13.90 -11.23 -6.86
C VAL A 106 -14.64 -10.72 -8.10
N ALA A 107 -14.85 -9.41 -8.20
CA ALA A 107 -15.53 -8.79 -9.35
C ALA A 107 -14.65 -8.74 -10.62
N HIS A 108 -13.35 -9.04 -10.49
CA HIS A 108 -12.34 -8.83 -11.54
C HIS A 108 -12.29 -7.37 -12.01
N GLU A 109 -12.63 -6.46 -11.10
CA GLU A 109 -12.68 -5.03 -11.35
C GLU A 109 -11.31 -4.41 -11.07
N PRO A 110 -10.60 -3.88 -12.07
CA PRO A 110 -9.35 -3.16 -11.86
C PRO A 110 -9.52 -2.03 -10.83
N ILE A 111 -8.48 -1.79 -10.03
CA ILE A 111 -8.50 -0.67 -9.09
C ILE A 111 -8.40 0.64 -9.87
N PRO A 112 -9.39 1.56 -9.73
CA PRO A 112 -9.35 2.87 -10.35
C PRO A 112 -8.07 3.63 -9.98
N LYS A 113 -7.43 4.25 -10.97
CA LYS A 113 -6.29 5.15 -10.79
C LYS A 113 -6.76 6.60 -10.69
N CYS A 114 -5.89 7.46 -10.17
CA CYS A 114 -6.04 8.91 -10.18
C CYS A 114 -7.27 9.42 -9.41
N VAL A 115 -7.53 8.90 -8.21
CA VAL A 115 -8.65 9.34 -7.36
C VAL A 115 -8.19 9.89 -6.02
N LEU A 116 -7.24 9.21 -5.36
CA LEU A 116 -6.72 9.61 -4.04
C LEU A 116 -5.21 9.81 -4.06
N PRO A 117 -4.68 10.94 -3.53
CA PRO A 117 -3.25 11.21 -3.56
C PRO A 117 -2.43 10.17 -2.81
N GLU A 118 -2.90 9.71 -1.66
CA GLU A 118 -2.17 8.76 -0.82
C GLU A 118 -1.95 7.43 -1.53
N VAL A 119 -2.94 6.96 -2.28
CA VAL A 119 -2.84 5.70 -3.03
C VAL A 119 -1.88 5.86 -4.19
N GLU A 120 -2.03 6.94 -4.95
CA GLU A 120 -1.12 7.25 -6.04
C GLU A 120 0.31 7.35 -5.53
N VAL A 121 0.54 7.96 -4.36
CA VAL A 121 1.86 8.16 -3.76
C VAL A 121 2.46 6.86 -3.16
N PHE A 122 1.71 6.12 -2.34
CA PHE A 122 2.28 5.04 -1.53
C PHE A 122 2.11 3.63 -2.14
N LEU A 123 1.08 3.40 -2.94
CA LEU A 123 0.84 2.10 -3.57
C LEU A 123 1.19 2.09 -5.06
N GLY A 124 0.83 3.17 -5.77
CA GLY A 124 0.85 3.18 -7.22
C GLY A 124 -0.21 2.26 -7.81
N GLU A 125 0.04 1.74 -9.02
CA GLU A 125 -0.89 0.83 -9.69
C GLU A 125 -0.88 -0.57 -9.04
N VAL A 126 -2.08 -1.15 -8.83
CA VAL A 126 -2.26 -2.46 -8.18
C VAL A 126 -2.87 -3.44 -9.19
N PRO A 127 -2.14 -4.49 -9.62
CA PRO A 127 -2.66 -5.45 -10.58
C PRO A 127 -3.53 -6.53 -9.92
N ILE A 128 -4.28 -7.25 -10.77
CA ILE A 128 -5.04 -8.43 -10.38
C ILE A 128 -4.42 -9.67 -11.00
N ALA A 129 -3.74 -10.49 -10.19
CA ALA A 129 -3.20 -11.75 -10.66
C ALA A 129 -4.31 -12.77 -10.95
N LYS A 130 -4.11 -13.55 -12.02
CA LYS A 130 -5.02 -14.62 -12.43
C LYS A 130 -5.24 -15.63 -11.30
N TYR A 131 -6.45 -16.16 -11.23
CA TYR A 131 -6.81 -17.20 -10.29
C TYR A 131 -5.93 -18.45 -10.43
N ALA A 132 -5.47 -18.94 -9.29
CA ALA A 132 -4.97 -20.29 -9.10
C ALA A 132 -5.46 -20.79 -7.74
N THR A 133 -5.62 -22.11 -7.61
CA THR A 133 -6.10 -22.69 -6.35
C THR A 133 -5.11 -22.42 -5.22
N PRO A 134 -5.56 -21.97 -4.02
CA PRO A 134 -4.70 -21.78 -2.87
C PRO A 134 -3.86 -23.03 -2.54
N GLY A 135 -2.56 -22.84 -2.33
CA GLY A 135 -1.60 -23.93 -2.09
C GLY A 135 -1.14 -24.71 -3.34
N ASP A 136 -1.63 -24.38 -4.53
CA ASP A 136 -1.13 -24.92 -5.80
C ASP A 136 0.28 -24.37 -6.12
N GLN A 137 1.13 -25.19 -6.73
CA GLN A 137 2.46 -24.78 -7.18
C GLN A 137 2.42 -23.73 -8.30
N ARG A 138 1.29 -23.58 -8.98
CA ARG A 138 1.07 -22.56 -10.03
C ARG A 138 0.79 -21.18 -9.48
N LEU A 139 0.24 -21.06 -8.27
CA LEU A 139 -0.12 -19.77 -7.65
C LEU A 139 1.07 -18.78 -7.58
N PRO A 140 2.29 -19.19 -7.17
CA PRO A 140 3.49 -18.36 -7.30
C PRO A 140 3.70 -17.73 -8.68
N ASN A 141 3.46 -18.48 -9.76
CA ASN A 141 3.73 -18.03 -11.12
C ASN A 141 2.74 -16.96 -11.59
N THR A 142 1.56 -16.86 -10.97
CA THR A 142 0.55 -15.86 -11.38
C THR A 142 0.91 -14.45 -10.95
N ILE A 143 1.77 -14.29 -9.94
CA ILE A 143 2.17 -12.97 -9.43
C ILE A 143 3.51 -12.47 -9.97
N VAL A 144 4.41 -13.38 -10.37
CA VAL A 144 5.78 -13.05 -10.82
C VAL A 144 5.85 -11.94 -11.87
N PRO A 145 4.95 -11.86 -12.87
CA PRO A 145 4.98 -10.78 -13.86
C PRO A 145 4.86 -9.37 -13.28
N TYR A 146 4.31 -9.23 -12.08
CA TYR A 146 3.98 -7.92 -11.49
C TYR A 146 4.88 -7.51 -10.32
N VAL A 147 5.56 -8.49 -9.69
CA VAL A 147 6.23 -8.33 -8.39
C VAL A 147 7.35 -7.27 -8.38
N LYS A 148 8.00 -7.02 -9.52
CA LYS A 148 9.09 -6.04 -9.61
C LYS A 148 8.59 -4.59 -9.49
N ASP A 149 7.36 -4.36 -9.95
CA ASP A 149 6.86 -3.03 -10.29
C ASP A 149 5.72 -2.57 -9.35
N CYS A 150 5.41 -3.35 -8.30
CA CYS A 150 4.44 -2.97 -7.28
C CYS A 150 4.86 -3.47 -5.89
N ASN A 151 4.04 -3.16 -4.87
CA ASN A 151 4.17 -3.74 -3.53
C ASN A 151 2.88 -4.42 -3.02
N THR A 152 1.84 -4.45 -3.85
CA THR A 152 0.52 -5.02 -3.55
C THR A 152 -0.06 -5.61 -4.81
N ILE A 153 -0.64 -6.81 -4.70
CA ILE A 153 -1.36 -7.49 -5.78
C ILE A 153 -2.70 -7.99 -5.23
N LEU A 154 -3.77 -7.82 -6.01
CA LEU A 154 -5.02 -8.54 -5.78
C LEU A 154 -4.94 -9.93 -6.42
N LEU A 155 -5.44 -10.94 -5.74
CA LEU A 155 -5.52 -12.31 -6.25
C LEU A 155 -6.97 -12.59 -6.65
N ALA A 156 -7.25 -12.78 -7.94
CA ALA A 156 -8.61 -12.96 -8.44
C ALA A 156 -9.36 -14.05 -7.67
N ASN A 157 -10.60 -13.78 -7.24
CA ASN A 157 -11.43 -14.68 -6.42
C ASN A 157 -10.78 -15.19 -5.12
N HIS A 158 -9.83 -14.44 -4.56
CA HIS A 158 -9.08 -14.91 -3.40
C HIS A 158 -8.88 -13.80 -2.36
N GLY A 159 -7.93 -12.89 -2.55
CA GLY A 159 -7.48 -11.96 -1.52
C GLY A 159 -6.45 -10.95 -1.98
N THR A 160 -5.58 -10.52 -1.07
CA THR A 160 -4.46 -9.63 -1.37
C THR A 160 -3.14 -10.23 -0.92
N VAL A 161 -2.06 -9.90 -1.62
CA VAL A 161 -0.70 -10.12 -1.15
C VAL A 161 0.08 -8.82 -1.27
N SER A 162 0.80 -8.46 -0.22
CA SER A 162 1.55 -7.21 -0.12
C SER A 162 2.88 -7.44 0.57
N TRP A 163 3.84 -6.55 0.33
CA TRP A 163 5.18 -6.70 0.88
C TRP A 163 5.88 -5.39 1.19
N GLY A 164 6.95 -5.46 1.98
CA GLY A 164 7.72 -4.30 2.42
C GLY A 164 9.03 -4.66 3.11
N THR A 165 9.81 -3.65 3.47
CA THR A 165 11.09 -3.83 4.18
C THR A 165 10.91 -4.18 5.65
N THR A 166 9.71 -3.97 6.20
CA THR A 166 9.29 -4.35 7.56
C THR A 166 7.92 -5.02 7.52
N VAL A 167 7.57 -5.79 8.56
CA VAL A 167 6.25 -6.42 8.68
C VAL A 167 5.15 -5.35 8.70
N GLU A 168 5.42 -4.22 9.34
CA GLU A 168 4.50 -3.08 9.40
C GLU A 168 4.24 -2.45 8.04
N LEU A 169 5.27 -2.21 7.22
CA LEU A 169 5.08 -1.64 5.88
C LEU A 169 4.32 -2.58 4.95
N ALA A 170 4.59 -3.88 5.00
CA ALA A 170 3.80 -4.87 4.27
C ALA A 170 2.31 -4.81 4.69
N TYR A 171 2.05 -4.70 5.99
CA TYR A 171 0.68 -4.53 6.50
C TYR A 171 0.04 -3.19 6.11
N PHE A 172 0.77 -2.08 6.14
CA PHE A 172 0.26 -0.77 5.71
C PHE A 172 -0.21 -0.79 4.26
N ASN A 173 0.52 -1.47 3.39
CA ASN A 173 0.12 -1.65 1.99
C ASN A 173 -1.25 -2.33 1.86
N THR A 174 -1.52 -3.33 2.70
CA THR A 174 -2.86 -3.97 2.82
C THR A 174 -3.91 -3.00 3.39
N GLU A 175 -3.60 -2.24 4.44
CA GLU A 175 -4.55 -1.27 5.01
C GLU A 175 -4.93 -0.19 4.01
N ILE A 176 -3.96 0.36 3.28
CA ILE A 176 -4.19 1.42 2.30
C ILE A 176 -5.07 0.92 1.17
N ILE A 177 -4.80 -0.28 0.61
CA ILE A 177 -5.59 -0.78 -0.53
C ILE A 177 -7.04 -1.08 -0.13
N ASP A 178 -7.28 -1.65 1.05
CA ASP A 178 -8.65 -1.93 1.50
C ASP A 178 -9.41 -0.65 1.82
N ALA A 179 -8.76 0.31 2.49
CA ALA A 179 -9.34 1.61 2.76
C ALA A 179 -9.71 2.33 1.46
N TYR A 180 -8.86 2.24 0.44
CA TYR A 180 -9.14 2.82 -0.86
C TYR A 180 -10.33 2.17 -1.54
N CYS A 181 -10.36 0.84 -1.61
CA CYS A 181 -11.48 0.09 -2.18
C CYS A 181 -12.80 0.42 -1.46
N LYS A 182 -12.76 0.57 -0.14
CA LYS A 182 -13.92 1.04 0.64
C LYS A 182 -14.38 2.42 0.22
N ILE A 183 -13.46 3.38 0.09
CA ILE A 183 -13.80 4.74 -0.33
C ILE A 183 -14.41 4.75 -1.73
N LEU A 184 -13.87 3.98 -2.66
CA LEU A 184 -14.39 3.84 -4.03
C LEU A 184 -15.81 3.28 -4.05
N LEU A 185 -16.08 2.22 -3.29
CA LEU A 185 -17.42 1.64 -3.17
C LEU A 185 -18.41 2.66 -2.57
N LEU A 186 -18.01 3.39 -1.54
CA LEU A 186 -18.83 4.43 -0.92
C LEU A 186 -19.07 5.62 -1.86
N ALA A 187 -18.04 6.09 -2.58
CA ALA A 187 -18.16 7.16 -3.56
C ALA A 187 -19.11 6.76 -4.70
N LYS A 188 -19.04 5.51 -5.16
CA LYS A 188 -19.98 4.97 -6.16
C LYS A 188 -21.41 4.95 -5.63
N GLN A 189 -21.64 4.62 -4.35
CA GLN A 189 -22.96 4.70 -3.72
C GLN A 189 -23.48 6.14 -3.61
N LEU A 190 -22.60 7.13 -3.48
CA LEU A 190 -22.96 8.55 -3.57
C LEU A 190 -23.25 9.02 -5.01
N GLY A 191 -22.98 8.18 -6.01
CA GLY A 191 -23.37 8.37 -7.41
C GLY A 191 -22.26 8.88 -8.34
N ARG A 192 -21.06 9.21 -7.84
CA ARG A 192 -19.95 9.68 -8.69
C ARG A 192 -18.57 9.47 -8.08
N ILE A 193 -17.56 9.43 -8.95
CA ILE A 193 -16.14 9.42 -8.59
C ILE A 193 -15.47 10.51 -9.43
N ASN A 194 -14.70 11.37 -8.77
CA ASN A 194 -13.95 12.43 -9.46
C ASN A 194 -12.50 11.98 -9.58
N TYR A 195 -11.95 12.12 -10.79
CA TYR A 195 -10.59 11.74 -11.11
C TYR A 195 -9.70 12.98 -11.22
N PHE A 196 -8.42 12.85 -10.86
CA PHE A 196 -7.42 13.88 -11.09
C PHE A 196 -7.29 14.23 -12.57
N SER A 197 -6.98 15.50 -12.82
CA SER A 197 -6.46 15.94 -14.11
C SER A 197 -5.06 15.36 -14.32
N GLU A 198 -4.58 15.40 -15.57
CA GLU A 198 -3.20 15.04 -15.88
C GLU A 198 -2.21 15.92 -15.12
N GLU A 199 -2.48 17.22 -15.00
CA GLU A 199 -1.66 18.18 -14.25
C GLU A 199 -1.48 17.76 -12.79
N HIS A 200 -2.57 17.56 -12.04
CA HIS A 200 -2.51 17.11 -10.65
C HIS A 200 -1.81 15.75 -10.51
N THR A 201 -1.98 14.87 -11.50
CA THR A 201 -1.33 13.57 -11.47
C THR A 201 0.19 13.71 -11.67
N GLN A 202 0.65 14.63 -12.52
CA GLN A 202 2.07 14.93 -12.69
C GLN A 202 2.67 15.57 -11.43
N GLU A 203 1.94 16.45 -10.75
CA GLU A 203 2.37 17.00 -9.46
C GLU A 203 2.63 15.90 -8.42
N LEU A 204 1.79 14.86 -8.39
CA LEU A 204 1.99 13.71 -7.52
C LEU A 204 3.23 12.88 -7.91
N MET A 205 3.50 12.73 -9.22
CA MET A 205 4.72 12.05 -9.68
C MET A 205 5.99 12.84 -9.31
N GLU A 206 5.98 14.16 -9.44
CA GLU A 206 7.08 15.01 -8.99
C GLU A 206 7.24 14.98 -7.45
N PHE A 207 6.12 14.93 -6.72
CA PHE A 207 6.14 14.78 -5.28
C PHE A 207 6.81 13.46 -4.87
N LYS A 208 6.49 12.33 -5.52
CA LYS A 208 7.16 11.03 -5.30
C LYS A 208 8.67 11.11 -5.46
N LYS A 209 9.14 11.72 -6.55
CA LYS A 209 10.57 11.92 -6.82
C LYS A 209 11.24 12.69 -5.66
N ARG A 210 10.59 13.75 -5.18
CA ARG A 210 11.10 14.57 -4.06
C ARG A 210 11.23 13.78 -2.76
N ILE A 211 10.27 12.91 -2.45
CA ILE A 211 10.29 12.06 -1.25
C ILE A 211 11.01 10.72 -1.46
N LYS A 212 11.60 10.51 -2.64
CA LYS A 212 12.39 9.32 -3.01
C LYS A 212 11.60 8.02 -2.92
N ILE A 213 10.32 8.06 -3.27
CA ILE A 213 9.52 6.86 -3.51
C ILE A 213 9.57 6.57 -5.00
N ASP A 214 10.04 5.37 -5.35
CA ASP A 214 10.13 4.93 -6.73
C ASP A 214 8.77 4.44 -7.24
N ASP A 215 8.51 4.63 -8.53
CA ASP A 215 7.30 4.17 -9.23
C ASP A 215 7.66 3.89 -10.69
N PRO A 216 7.33 2.71 -11.25
CA PRO A 216 7.63 2.37 -12.64
C PRO A 216 7.12 3.42 -13.65
N ARG A 217 5.98 4.06 -13.36
CA ARG A 217 5.37 5.08 -14.22
C ARG A 217 6.25 6.31 -14.40
N ILE A 218 7.16 6.58 -13.47
CA ILE A 218 8.13 7.68 -13.57
C ILE A 218 9.18 7.42 -14.67
N HIS A 219 9.47 6.14 -14.94
CA HIS A 219 10.53 5.75 -15.88
C HIS A 219 10.02 5.49 -17.30
N ILE A 220 8.70 5.50 -17.50
CA ILE A 220 8.06 5.31 -18.80
C ILE A 220 8.01 6.67 -19.51
N LYS A 221 8.62 6.74 -20.71
CA LYS A 221 8.56 7.94 -21.55
C LYS A 221 7.12 8.18 -21.99
N ASP A 222 6.66 9.43 -21.88
CA ASP A 222 5.31 9.86 -22.27
C ASP A 222 4.20 9.05 -21.56
N CYS A 223 4.42 8.69 -20.29
CA CYS A 223 3.46 7.91 -19.49
C CYS A 223 2.17 8.70 -19.21
N GLU A 224 1.06 8.22 -19.74
CA GLU A 224 -0.28 8.58 -19.27
C GLU A 224 -0.56 7.88 -17.95
N VAL A 225 -0.30 8.54 -16.82
CA VAL A 225 -0.42 7.91 -15.48
C VAL A 225 -1.82 7.32 -15.25
N CYS A 226 -2.85 8.02 -15.73
CA CYS A 226 -4.24 7.60 -15.65
C CYS A 226 -4.71 6.81 -16.89
N GLY A 227 -3.79 6.49 -17.80
CA GLY A 227 -4.03 5.75 -19.03
C GLY A 227 -4.00 4.23 -18.82
N PRO A 228 -3.62 3.45 -19.85
CA PRO A 228 -3.58 1.99 -19.80
C PRO A 228 -2.76 1.44 -18.63
N SER A 229 -3.02 0.19 -18.25
CA SER A 229 -2.29 -0.48 -17.18
C SER A 229 -0.82 -0.67 -17.56
N ILE A 230 0.10 -0.37 -16.64
CA ILE A 230 1.52 -0.72 -16.83
C ILE A 230 1.77 -2.23 -16.80
N PHE A 231 0.78 -3.00 -16.33
CA PHE A 231 0.84 -4.45 -16.19
C PHE A 231 0.24 -5.20 -17.38
N ASN A 232 -0.10 -4.51 -18.47
CA ASN A 232 -0.67 -5.10 -19.67
C ASN A 232 0.14 -6.30 -20.21
N GLU A 233 1.47 -6.23 -20.19
CA GLU A 233 2.32 -7.34 -20.65
C GLU A 233 2.32 -8.55 -19.68
N GLY A 234 2.02 -8.31 -18.40
CA GLY A 234 1.90 -9.37 -17.40
C GLY A 234 0.56 -10.11 -17.47
N TYR A 235 -0.49 -9.45 -17.98
CA TYR A 235 -1.76 -10.08 -18.26
C TYR A 235 -1.62 -10.96 -19.52
N THR A 236 -1.92 -12.25 -19.36
CA THR A 236 -1.82 -13.24 -20.45
C THR A 236 -3.21 -13.60 -20.96
N ASP A 237 -3.78 -14.70 -20.46
CA ASP A 237 -5.14 -15.14 -20.82
C ASP A 237 -6.22 -14.62 -19.85
N PHE A 238 -5.84 -13.71 -18.96
CA PHE A 238 -6.72 -13.01 -18.04
C PHE A 238 -6.32 -11.55 -18.00
N VAL A 239 -7.21 -10.68 -18.48
CA VAL A 239 -7.08 -9.21 -18.41
C VAL A 239 -8.32 -8.72 -17.65
N PRO A 240 -8.16 -8.07 -16.49
CA PRO A 240 -9.30 -7.49 -15.77
C PRO A 240 -9.76 -6.24 -16.50
N GLU A 241 -11.06 -6.15 -16.81
CA GLU A 241 -11.67 -5.06 -17.56
C GLU A 241 -12.61 -4.25 -16.66
N PRO A 242 -12.55 -2.91 -16.67
CA PRO A 242 -13.44 -2.07 -15.87
C PRO A 242 -14.92 -2.27 -16.23
N TYR A 243 -15.75 -2.60 -15.24
CA TYR A 243 -17.20 -2.72 -15.40
C TYR A 243 -17.93 -1.68 -14.55
N ALA A 244 -17.71 -1.68 -13.23
CA ALA A 244 -18.37 -0.74 -12.32
C ALA A 244 -17.71 0.65 -12.32
N PHE A 245 -16.42 0.73 -12.61
CA PHE A 245 -15.62 1.95 -12.52
C PHE A 245 -15.08 2.41 -13.88
N GLN A 246 -15.94 2.39 -14.90
CA GLN A 246 -15.62 2.96 -16.21
C GLN A 246 -15.38 4.47 -16.12
N ARG A 247 -14.30 4.93 -16.77
CA ARG A 247 -13.93 6.36 -16.84
C ARG A 247 -14.58 7.07 -18.03
N ASP A 248 -14.97 6.31 -19.06
CA ASP A 248 -15.48 6.86 -20.31
C ASP A 248 -16.79 7.65 -20.13
N GLY A 249 -16.81 8.88 -20.64
CA GLY A 249 -17.96 9.79 -20.59
C GLY A 249 -18.06 10.67 -19.34
N GLN A 250 -17.18 10.50 -18.36
CA GLN A 250 -17.06 11.44 -17.23
C GLN A 250 -15.89 12.39 -17.51
N ALA A 251 -16.18 13.59 -18.00
CA ALA A 251 -15.21 14.67 -17.95
C ALA A 251 -14.71 14.79 -16.49
N PRO A 252 -13.40 14.98 -16.24
CA PRO A 252 -12.96 15.39 -14.92
C PRO A 252 -13.86 16.56 -14.52
N THR A 253 -14.58 16.46 -13.40
CA THR A 253 -15.17 17.66 -12.85
C THR A 253 -14.00 18.59 -12.65
N ALA A 254 -13.98 19.73 -13.35
CA ALA A 254 -12.96 20.75 -13.15
C ALA A 254 -12.82 20.89 -11.63
N TYR A 255 -11.66 20.49 -11.10
CA TYR A 255 -11.25 21.00 -9.79
C TYR A 255 -11.38 22.48 -9.97
N VAL A 256 -12.37 23.06 -9.31
CA VAL A 256 -12.96 24.36 -9.65
C VAL A 256 -11.85 25.27 -10.13
N ASP A 257 -11.88 25.60 -11.42
CA ASP A 257 -10.89 26.50 -12.00
C ASP A 257 -10.87 27.72 -11.07
N GLU A 258 -9.70 28.16 -10.61
CA GLU A 258 -9.63 29.26 -9.63
C GLU A 258 -10.34 30.53 -10.18
N SER A 259 -10.60 30.57 -11.49
CA SER A 259 -11.40 31.58 -12.17
C SER A 259 -12.92 31.51 -11.96
N ASP A 260 -13.48 30.36 -11.54
CA ASP A 260 -14.94 30.12 -11.49
C ASP A 260 -15.52 30.07 -10.06
N CYS A 261 -14.70 30.31 -9.02
CA CYS A 261 -15.27 30.66 -7.72
C CYS A 261 -15.77 32.11 -7.75
N SER A 262 -17.08 32.27 -7.95
CA SER A 262 -17.79 33.51 -7.61
C SER A 262 -17.71 33.88 -6.12
N CYS A 263 -17.09 33.03 -5.30
CA CYS A 263 -16.56 33.43 -4.01
C CYS A 263 -15.32 34.31 -4.22
N LYS A 264 -15.47 35.63 -4.11
CA LYS A 264 -14.32 36.49 -3.83
C LYS A 264 -13.65 35.91 -2.57
N ALA A 265 -12.51 35.24 -2.74
CA ALA A 265 -11.65 34.92 -1.62
C ALA A 265 -11.47 36.23 -0.83
N PRO A 266 -11.67 36.24 0.51
CA PRO A 266 -11.33 37.42 1.29
C PRO A 266 -9.90 37.77 0.92
N ALA A 267 -9.67 39.03 0.52
CA ALA A 267 -8.36 39.50 0.11
C ALA A 267 -7.34 38.99 1.11
N LYS A 268 -6.31 38.26 0.63
CA LYS A 268 -5.17 37.85 1.46
C LYS A 268 -4.78 39.08 2.28
N PRO A 269 -4.72 39.00 3.63
CA PRO A 269 -4.29 40.14 4.41
C PRO A 269 -2.91 40.53 3.90
N GLN A 270 -2.86 41.64 3.15
CA GLN A 270 -1.61 42.27 2.79
C GLN A 270 -1.09 42.85 4.08
N VAL A 271 -0.30 42.06 4.81
CA VAL A 271 0.52 42.57 5.90
C VAL A 271 1.45 43.57 5.24
N GLN A 272 1.18 44.86 5.47
CA GLN A 272 2.06 45.93 5.00
C GLN A 272 3.43 45.70 5.64
N VAL A 273 4.45 45.65 4.79
CA VAL A 273 5.86 45.39 5.12
C VAL A 273 6.44 46.39 6.16
N LYS A 274 5.69 47.41 6.54
CA LYS A 274 6.07 48.36 7.61
C LYS A 274 6.04 47.77 9.02
N ASP A 275 5.35 46.65 9.25
CA ASP A 275 5.14 46.10 10.60
C ASP A 275 6.18 45.03 10.99
N MET A 276 6.99 44.56 10.04
CA MET A 276 7.92 43.45 10.28
C MET A 276 9.12 43.89 11.14
N ASP A 277 9.66 45.09 10.89
CA ASP A 277 10.81 45.61 11.63
C ASP A 277 10.44 45.93 13.09
N GLU A 278 9.21 46.42 13.31
CA GLU A 278 8.69 46.67 14.65
C GLU A 278 8.43 45.36 15.41
N LEU A 279 7.88 44.35 14.74
CA LEU A 279 7.71 43.02 15.32
C LEU A 279 9.05 42.36 15.69
N VAL A 280 10.04 42.44 14.78
CA VAL A 280 11.39 41.91 15.03
C VAL A 280 12.03 42.62 16.22
N ARG A 281 11.88 43.95 16.33
CA ARG A 281 12.39 44.70 17.49
C ARG A 281 11.74 44.24 18.79
N ILE A 282 10.41 44.14 18.83
CA ILE A 282 9.65 43.73 20.03
C ILE A 282 10.01 42.31 20.46
N VAL A 283 10.15 41.38 19.52
CA VAL A 283 10.55 39.99 19.81
C VAL A 283 11.98 39.96 20.32
N THR A 284 12.89 40.72 19.72
CA THR A 284 14.30 40.77 20.13
C THR A 284 14.44 41.33 21.54
N GLU A 285 13.74 42.43 21.88
CA GLU A 285 13.76 43.01 23.21
C GLU A 285 13.24 42.04 24.28
N LYS A 286 12.16 41.31 23.99
CA LYS A 286 11.60 40.29 24.90
C LYS A 286 12.54 39.10 25.11
N VAL A 287 13.20 38.64 24.05
CA VAL A 287 14.18 37.55 24.15
C VAL A 287 15.40 37.99 24.95
N MET A 288 15.90 39.20 24.73
CA MET A 288 17.05 39.73 25.47
C MET A 288 16.74 39.97 26.95
N ALA A 289 15.53 40.42 27.28
CA ALA A 289 15.09 40.55 28.68
C ALA A 289 15.01 39.20 29.39
N ALA A 290 14.42 38.19 28.75
CA ALA A 290 14.36 36.83 29.32
C ALA A 290 15.74 36.19 29.50
N LEU A 291 16.66 36.44 28.57
CA LEU A 291 18.04 35.97 28.67
C LEU A 291 18.82 36.67 29.80
N ALA A 292 18.53 37.94 30.08
CA ALA A 292 19.13 38.68 31.19
C ALA A 292 18.62 38.18 32.55
N GLU A 293 17.32 37.85 32.66
CA GLU A 293 16.73 37.26 33.87
C GLU A 293 17.27 35.85 34.15
N SER A 294 17.62 35.07 33.12
CA SER A 294 18.20 33.73 33.29
C SER A 294 19.66 33.70 33.78
N LYS A 295 20.32 34.86 33.88
CA LYS A 295 21.72 35.00 34.33
C LYS A 295 21.88 35.74 35.66
N ALA A 296 20.77 36.07 36.34
CA ALA A 296 20.75 36.69 37.67
C ALA A 296 20.45 35.66 38.78
#